data_AF-A0A1Q7J9I5-F1
#
_entry.id   AF-A0A1Q7J9I5-F1
#
_cell.length_a   1.000
_cell.length_b   1.000
_cell.length_c   1.000
_cell.angle_alpha   90.00
_cell.angle_beta   90.00
_cell.angle_gamma   90.00
#
_symmetry.space_group_name_H-M   'P 1'
#
loop_
_entity.id
_entity.type
_entity.pdbx_description
1 polymer ?
#
loop_
_entity_poly.entity_id
_entity_poly.type
_entity_poly.pdbx_seq_one_letter_code
_entity_poly.pdbx_strand_id
1 'polypeptide(L)'
;MGRLSLFYEGNQKVAGLDNIQFLSRDVLLAVEDAGDTLHMQRKALDSGYAFDVTVDYSNRDNQPIRWLAEGRDPSATLDSAGGGFGKNDGDNEITGAHVSDGDSSIHGILGAKPPHFGHDGWRWFWTQQHGDNITWEVLPASRSDRED
;
A
#
# COMPACT_ATOMS: atom_id res chain seq x y z
N MET A 1 19.32 24.06 -10.95
CA MET A 1 19.64 23.27 -9.74
C MET A 1 18.38 22.59 -9.26
N GLY A 2 18.42 21.31 -8.93
CA GLY A 2 17.30 20.60 -8.30
C GLY A 2 17.31 20.79 -6.79
N ARG A 3 16.13 20.78 -6.16
CA ARG A 3 15.97 20.80 -4.69
C ARG A 3 15.28 19.50 -4.27
N LEU A 4 15.77 18.90 -3.19
CA LEU A 4 15.07 17.85 -2.45
C LEU A 4 14.38 18.47 -1.24
N SER A 5 13.19 17.99 -0.93
CA SER A 5 12.43 18.35 0.27
C SER A 5 11.75 17.11 0.81
N LEU A 6 11.52 17.08 2.12
CA LEU A 6 10.69 16.06 2.73
C LEU A 6 9.29 16.12 2.12
N PHE A 7 8.81 14.99 1.62
CA PHE A 7 7.45 14.89 1.10
C PHE A 7 6.44 14.70 2.23
N TYR A 8 6.68 13.75 3.15
CA TYR A 8 5.79 13.44 4.26
C TYR A 8 6.58 13.13 5.53
N GLU A 9 6.24 13.79 6.64
CA GLU A 9 6.72 13.42 7.98
C GLU A 9 5.75 12.39 8.58
N GLY A 10 6.21 11.15 8.74
CA GLY A 10 5.42 10.09 9.35
C GLY A 10 4.94 10.43 10.77
N ASN A 11 3.84 9.81 11.19
CA ASN A 11 3.28 9.98 12.53
C ASN A 11 2.89 8.63 13.13
N GLN A 12 2.31 8.64 14.33
CA GLN A 12 1.93 7.38 15.02
C GLN A 12 0.97 6.51 14.20
N LYS A 13 0.13 7.09 13.33
CA LYS A 13 -0.84 6.35 12.52
C LYS A 13 -0.27 5.90 11.19
N VAL A 14 0.64 6.68 10.59
CA VAL A 14 1.19 6.43 9.25
C VAL A 14 2.71 6.48 9.32
N ALA A 15 3.34 5.30 9.43
CA ALA A 15 4.80 5.17 9.47
C ALA A 15 5.23 3.70 9.39
N GLY A 16 6.47 3.42 8.98
CA GLY A 16 6.86 2.07 8.56
C GLY A 16 6.45 1.80 7.11
N LEU A 17 6.37 2.86 6.30
CA LEU A 17 6.15 2.76 4.85
C LEU A 17 7.38 2.12 4.21
N ASP A 18 7.17 1.10 3.38
CA ASP A 18 8.24 0.41 2.64
C ASP A 18 8.04 0.60 1.13
N ASN A 19 7.06 -0.12 0.56
CA ASN A 19 6.82 -0.11 -0.87
C ASN A 19 6.00 1.11 -1.33
N ILE A 20 6.38 1.68 -2.48
CA ILE A 20 5.67 2.78 -3.13
C ILE A 20 5.39 2.51 -4.61
N GLN A 21 4.25 3.00 -5.11
CA GLN A 21 3.82 2.85 -6.50
C GLN A 21 2.86 3.97 -6.91
N PHE A 22 3.03 4.57 -8.09
CA PHE A 22 2.02 5.51 -8.60
C PHE A 22 0.77 4.78 -9.11
N LEU A 23 -0.40 5.21 -8.65
CA LEU A 23 -1.72 4.78 -9.16
C LEU A 23 -2.18 5.63 -10.35
N SER A 24 -1.79 6.91 -10.34
CA SER A 24 -2.01 7.87 -11.41
C SER A 24 -0.82 8.85 -11.46
N ARG A 25 -0.90 9.89 -12.29
CA ARG A 25 0.11 10.96 -12.31
C ARG A 25 0.33 11.60 -10.94
N ASP A 26 -0.75 11.79 -10.17
CA ASP A 26 -0.73 12.60 -8.95
C ASP A 26 -1.00 11.78 -7.68
N VAL A 27 -1.35 10.49 -7.81
CA VAL A 27 -1.63 9.62 -6.67
C VAL A 27 -0.50 8.60 -6.48
N LEU A 28 0.23 8.74 -5.37
CA LEU A 28 1.25 7.80 -4.92
C LEU A 28 0.65 6.86 -3.88
N LEU A 29 0.72 5.56 -4.13
CA LEU A 29 0.45 4.53 -3.13
C LEU A 29 1.71 4.29 -2.32
N ALA A 30 1.55 4.14 -1.01
CA ALA A 30 2.55 3.56 -0.15
C ALA A 30 1.88 2.53 0.76
N VAL A 31 2.57 1.45 1.08
CA VAL A 31 2.09 0.43 2.02
C VAL A 31 3.07 0.30 3.17
N GLU A 32 2.55 -0.05 4.34
CA GLU A 32 3.36 -0.38 5.50
C GLU A 32 3.88 -1.82 5.38
N ASP A 33 5.13 -2.00 5.82
CA ASP A 33 5.73 -3.27 6.26
C ASP A 33 6.32 -2.95 7.65
N ALA A 34 5.44 -2.94 8.66
CA ALA A 34 5.79 -2.53 9.99
C ALA A 34 6.02 -3.77 10.87
N GLY A 35 7.20 -3.92 11.44
CA GLY A 35 7.44 -5.06 12.35
C GLY A 35 6.63 -5.01 13.65
N ASP A 36 6.54 -6.15 14.34
CA ASP A 36 5.78 -6.40 15.58
C ASP A 36 5.81 -5.27 16.63
N THR A 37 6.97 -4.63 16.80
CA THR A 37 7.11 -3.54 17.77
C THR A 37 6.17 -2.38 17.46
N LEU A 38 6.05 -2.00 16.19
CA LEU A 38 5.15 -0.94 15.75
C LEU A 38 3.69 -1.39 15.85
N HIS A 39 3.38 -2.64 15.49
CA HIS A 39 2.04 -3.18 15.64
C HIS A 39 1.57 -3.15 17.10
N MET A 40 2.41 -3.60 18.03
CA MET A 40 2.12 -3.55 19.47
C MET A 40 1.96 -2.12 20.00
N GLN A 41 2.87 -1.21 19.63
CA GLN A 41 2.83 0.18 20.11
C GLN A 41 1.59 0.94 19.62
N ARG A 42 1.11 0.63 18.42
CA ARG A 42 -0.03 1.30 17.79
C ARG A 42 -1.34 0.56 18.00
N LYS A 43 -1.29 -0.72 18.37
CA LYS A 43 -2.43 -1.64 18.40
C LYS A 43 -3.15 -1.68 17.05
N ALA A 44 -2.38 -1.75 15.96
CA ALA A 44 -2.85 -1.75 14.58
C ALA A 44 -1.90 -2.59 13.71
N LEU A 45 -2.41 -3.17 12.64
CA LEU A 45 -1.63 -3.87 11.62
C LEU A 45 -1.32 -2.94 10.45
N ASP A 46 -0.62 -3.46 9.45
CA ASP A 46 -0.21 -2.73 8.26
C ASP A 46 -1.39 -2.15 7.48
N SER A 47 -1.12 -1.05 6.80
CA SER A 47 -2.10 -0.31 6.04
C SER A 47 -1.53 0.18 4.72
N GLY A 48 -2.41 0.28 3.72
CA GLY A 48 -2.13 0.95 2.46
C GLY A 48 -2.65 2.38 2.49
N TYR A 49 -1.82 3.31 2.05
CA TYR A 49 -2.11 4.75 1.96
C TYR A 49 -1.99 5.27 0.54
N ALA A 50 -2.84 6.24 0.20
CA ALA A 50 -2.81 7.00 -1.04
C ALA A 50 -2.52 8.46 -0.72
N PHE A 51 -1.43 8.96 -1.29
CA PHE A 51 -0.95 10.33 -1.18
C PHE A 51 -1.28 11.07 -2.47
N ASP A 52 -1.85 12.27 -2.34
CA ASP A 52 -1.92 13.22 -3.44
C ASP A 52 -0.63 14.03 -3.43
N VAL A 53 0.23 13.86 -4.44
CA VAL A 53 1.55 14.51 -4.48
C VAL A 53 1.48 16.02 -4.70
N THR A 54 0.29 16.56 -4.98
CA THR A 54 0.05 18.01 -5.11
C THR A 54 -0.30 18.66 -3.77
N VAL A 55 -0.55 17.88 -2.72
CA VAL A 55 -0.89 18.37 -1.38
C VAL A 55 0.37 18.70 -0.58
N ASP A 56 0.34 19.84 0.12
CA ASP A 56 1.39 20.23 1.05
C ASP A 56 1.24 19.52 2.41
N TYR A 57 1.95 18.41 2.57
CA TYR A 57 1.97 17.63 3.81
C TYR A 57 2.84 18.23 4.92
N SER A 58 3.48 19.40 4.71
CA SER A 58 4.07 20.14 5.83
C SER A 58 3.00 20.67 6.79
N ASN A 59 1.77 20.86 6.30
CA ASN A 59 0.60 21.01 7.14
C ASN A 59 0.14 19.64 7.66
N ARG A 60 0.25 19.43 8.97
CA ARG A 60 -0.10 18.16 9.64
C ARG A 60 -1.58 17.80 9.56
N ASP A 61 -2.47 18.76 9.26
CA ASP A 61 -3.89 18.48 9.04
C ASP A 61 -4.13 17.74 7.71
N ASN A 62 -3.18 17.82 6.77
CA ASN A 62 -3.21 17.04 5.55
C ASN A 62 -2.68 15.64 5.84
N GLN A 63 -3.51 14.62 5.64
CA GLN A 63 -3.18 13.21 5.85
C GLN A 63 -3.51 12.41 4.60
N PRO A 64 -2.73 11.36 4.28
CA PRO A 64 -3.06 10.47 3.18
C PRO A 64 -4.35 9.69 3.48
N ILE A 65 -5.01 9.22 2.41
CA ILE A 65 -6.21 8.39 2.53
C ILE A 65 -5.78 6.94 2.71
N ARG A 66 -6.26 6.28 3.76
CA ARG A 66 -6.08 4.84 3.93
C ARG A 66 -7.02 4.08 2.99
N TRP A 67 -6.47 3.27 2.09
CA TRP A 67 -7.24 2.43 1.16
C TRP A 67 -7.27 0.95 1.57
N LEU A 68 -6.34 0.51 2.43
CA LEU A 68 -6.31 -0.83 3.00
C LEU A 68 -5.97 -0.74 4.48
N ALA A 69 -6.69 -1.51 5.29
CA ALA A 69 -6.29 -1.87 6.64
C ALA A 69 -6.17 -3.40 6.62
N GLU A 70 -4.94 -3.90 6.68
CA GLU A 70 -4.69 -5.33 6.59
C GLU A 70 -5.18 -6.02 7.87
N GLY A 71 -5.77 -7.21 7.66
CA GLY A 71 -6.18 -8.10 8.72
C GLY A 71 -5.29 -9.34 8.72
N ARG A 72 -5.55 -10.24 9.67
CA ARG A 72 -4.95 -11.58 9.62
C ARG A 72 -5.85 -12.52 8.82
N ASP A 73 -5.26 -13.25 7.88
CA ASP A 73 -5.82 -14.47 7.34
C ASP A 73 -5.73 -15.62 8.36
N PRO A 74 -6.35 -16.80 8.11
CA PRO A 74 -6.30 -17.90 9.06
C PRO A 74 -4.89 -18.39 9.40
N SER A 75 -3.98 -18.40 8.43
CA SER A 75 -2.59 -18.85 8.63
C SER A 75 -1.82 -17.87 9.51
N ALA A 76 -1.88 -16.57 9.22
CA ALA A 76 -1.29 -15.51 10.03
C ALA A 76 -1.91 -15.46 11.44
N THR A 77 -3.21 -15.77 11.57
CA THR A 77 -3.88 -15.84 12.88
C THR A 77 -3.29 -16.95 13.75
N LEU A 78 -3.06 -18.14 13.18
CA LEU A 78 -2.47 -19.27 13.90
C LEU A 78 -1.00 -19.01 14.25
N ASP A 79 -0.26 -18.39 13.33
CA ASP A 79 1.16 -18.11 13.51
C ASP A 79 1.41 -17.01 14.57
N SER A 80 0.66 -15.90 14.48
CA SER A 80 0.66 -14.83 15.49
C SER A 80 0.30 -15.36 16.89
N ALA A 81 -0.67 -16.28 17.00
CA ALA A 81 -1.02 -16.93 18.26
C ALA A 81 0.08 -17.87 18.80
N GLY A 82 0.91 -18.44 17.92
CA GLY A 82 2.07 -19.25 18.26
C GLY A 82 3.32 -18.45 18.63
N GLY A 83 3.26 -17.12 18.53
CA GLY A 83 4.41 -16.23 18.73
C GLY A 83 5.38 -16.21 17.55
N GLY A 84 4.89 -16.51 16.33
CA GLY A 84 5.70 -16.67 15.12
C GLY A 84 6.55 -17.92 15.23
N PHE A 85 6.22 -19.00 14.52
CA PHE A 85 6.98 -20.27 14.55
C PHE A 85 8.37 -20.17 13.88
N GLY A 86 9.00 -18.99 13.94
CA GLY A 86 10.39 -18.70 13.59
C GLY A 86 10.68 -18.64 12.09
N LYS A 87 9.65 -18.53 11.24
CA LYS A 87 9.80 -18.50 9.77
C LYS A 87 8.82 -17.59 9.02
N ASN A 88 7.64 -17.31 9.57
CA ASN A 88 6.77 -16.22 9.18
C ASN A 88 6.64 -15.37 10.45
N ASP A 89 7.07 -14.13 10.42
CA ASP A 89 7.20 -13.30 11.62
C ASP A 89 5.83 -12.68 12.00
N GLY A 90 4.83 -13.53 12.27
CA GLY A 90 3.60 -13.11 12.94
C GLY A 90 2.45 -12.69 12.01
N ASP A 91 2.14 -11.38 12.00
CA ASP A 91 0.95 -10.82 11.37
C ASP A 91 1.09 -10.75 9.84
N ASN A 92 -0.01 -10.64 9.08
CA ASN A 92 0.13 -10.37 7.64
C ASN A 92 0.79 -9.01 7.43
N GLU A 93 1.64 -8.96 6.41
CA GLU A 93 2.35 -7.76 5.97
C GLU A 93 2.12 -7.51 4.47
N ILE A 94 2.04 -6.24 4.08
CA ILE A 94 1.82 -5.84 2.70
C ILE A 94 3.16 -5.73 1.98
N THR A 95 3.46 -6.70 1.11
CA THR A 95 4.72 -6.69 0.34
C THR A 95 4.78 -5.61 -0.75
N GLY A 96 3.64 -5.12 -1.22
CA GLY A 96 3.61 -4.00 -2.15
C GLY A 96 2.32 -3.80 -2.92
N ALA A 97 2.22 -2.62 -3.53
CA ALA A 97 1.24 -2.31 -4.56
C ALA A 97 1.92 -2.36 -5.94
N HIS A 98 1.23 -2.91 -6.93
CA HIS A 98 1.70 -2.95 -8.30
C HIS A 98 0.63 -2.43 -9.25
N VAL A 99 0.99 -1.43 -10.08
CA VAL A 99 0.08 -0.82 -11.05
C VAL A 99 0.75 -0.86 -12.41
N SER A 100 0.14 -1.55 -13.38
CA SER A 100 0.76 -1.81 -14.69
C SER A 100 -0.27 -2.05 -15.80
N ASP A 101 0.06 -1.65 -17.03
CA ASP A 101 -0.65 -2.01 -18.27
C ASP A 101 -0.13 -3.31 -18.90
N GLY A 102 0.92 -3.91 -18.32
CA GLY A 102 1.54 -5.15 -18.79
C GLY A 102 2.47 -5.00 -19.99
N ASP A 103 2.82 -3.78 -20.42
CA ASP A 103 3.77 -3.57 -21.52
C ASP A 103 5.18 -4.01 -21.12
N SER A 104 5.62 -5.15 -21.66
CA SER A 104 6.94 -5.72 -21.39
C SER A 104 8.08 -5.12 -22.23
N SER A 105 7.81 -4.07 -23.03
CA SER A 105 8.83 -3.39 -23.83
C SER A 105 9.60 -2.35 -23.03
N ILE A 106 10.67 -1.81 -23.61
CA ILE A 106 11.42 -0.69 -23.01
C ILE A 106 10.57 0.58 -22.83
N HIS A 107 9.44 0.68 -23.53
CA HIS A 107 8.50 1.80 -23.40
C HIS A 107 7.51 1.61 -22.24
N GLY A 108 7.46 0.41 -21.65
CA GLY A 108 6.61 0.05 -20.51
C GLY A 108 7.34 -0.03 -19.17
N ILE A 109 8.64 0.32 -19.11
CA ILE A 109 9.36 0.38 -17.83
C ILE A 109 8.68 1.37 -16.87
N LEU A 110 8.70 1.08 -15.56
CA LEU A 110 8.07 1.92 -14.53
C LEU A 110 8.51 3.39 -14.69
N GLY A 111 7.53 4.29 -14.75
CA GLY A 111 7.74 5.72 -14.96
C GLY A 111 7.83 6.18 -16.43
N ALA A 112 7.89 5.27 -17.41
CA ALA A 112 7.87 5.66 -18.84
C ALA A 112 6.50 6.12 -19.32
N LYS A 113 5.42 5.63 -18.68
CA LYS A 113 4.04 6.02 -18.93
C LYS A 113 3.37 6.44 -17.62
N PRO A 114 2.53 7.48 -17.61
CA PRO A 114 1.69 7.76 -16.46
C PRO A 114 0.66 6.63 -16.27
N PRO A 115 0.54 6.05 -15.07
CA PRO A 115 -0.50 5.07 -14.78
C PRO A 115 -1.90 5.65 -15.00
N HIS A 116 -2.82 4.81 -15.51
CA HIS A 116 -4.22 5.19 -15.75
C HIS A 116 -5.18 4.12 -15.23
N PHE A 117 -5.15 3.86 -13.92
CA PHE A 117 -5.92 2.79 -13.27
C PHE A 117 -7.40 2.76 -13.70
N GLY A 118 -7.89 1.57 -14.05
CA GLY A 118 -9.26 1.35 -14.49
C GLY A 118 -9.52 1.65 -15.96
N HIS A 119 -8.51 2.10 -16.69
CA HIS A 119 -8.58 2.46 -18.11
C HIS A 119 -7.39 1.88 -18.89
N ASP A 120 -7.54 1.75 -20.21
CA ASP A 120 -6.44 1.42 -21.14
C ASP A 120 -5.62 0.17 -20.77
N GLY A 121 -6.24 -0.81 -20.09
CA GLY A 121 -5.59 -2.06 -19.67
C GLY A 121 -4.78 -1.97 -18.37
N TRP A 122 -4.71 -0.80 -17.72
CA TRP A 122 -4.04 -0.65 -16.43
C TRP A 122 -4.80 -1.32 -15.30
N ARG A 123 -4.08 -2.16 -14.56
CA ARG A 123 -4.60 -2.94 -13.42
C ARG A 123 -3.80 -2.62 -12.17
N TRP A 124 -4.43 -2.77 -11.01
CA TRP A 124 -3.82 -2.56 -9.71
C TRP A 124 -3.92 -3.84 -8.88
N PHE A 125 -2.78 -4.32 -8.41
CA PHE A 125 -2.66 -5.45 -7.51
C PHE A 125 -1.99 -5.04 -6.20
N TRP A 126 -2.27 -5.80 -5.14
CA TRP A 126 -1.44 -5.80 -3.95
C TRP A 126 -1.23 -7.23 -3.46
N THR A 127 -0.13 -7.45 -2.75
CA THR A 127 0.29 -8.77 -2.30
C THR A 127 0.55 -8.77 -0.81
N GLN A 128 0.15 -9.84 -0.13
CA GLN A 128 0.44 -10.07 1.29
C GLN A 128 1.52 -11.14 1.48
N GLN A 129 2.26 -11.06 2.58
CA GLN A 129 3.12 -12.14 3.11
C GLN A 129 2.71 -12.55 4.53
N HIS A 130 3.50 -13.44 5.13
CA HIS A 130 3.32 -13.95 6.49
C HIS A 130 1.95 -14.63 6.75
N GLY A 131 1.35 -15.22 5.71
CA GLY A 131 0.10 -15.97 5.82
C GLY A 131 -0.20 -16.82 4.57
N ASP A 132 -1.40 -16.70 4.03
CA ASP A 132 -1.86 -17.41 2.84
C ASP A 132 -1.22 -16.89 1.53
N ASN A 133 -0.54 -15.74 1.61
CA ASN A 133 0.22 -15.12 0.52
C ASN A 133 -0.62 -14.88 -0.76
N ILE A 134 -1.85 -14.38 -0.56
CA ILE A 134 -2.80 -14.12 -1.64
C ILE A 134 -2.40 -12.85 -2.41
N THR A 135 -2.52 -12.89 -3.72
CA THR A 135 -2.49 -11.69 -4.57
C THR A 135 -3.91 -11.21 -4.81
N TRP A 136 -4.16 -9.95 -4.53
CA TRP A 136 -5.46 -9.31 -4.73
C TRP A 136 -5.40 -8.36 -5.90
N GLU A 137 -6.49 -8.28 -6.66
CA GLU A 137 -6.72 -7.23 -7.64
C GLU A 137 -7.70 -6.20 -7.06
N VAL A 138 -7.32 -4.92 -7.11
CA VAL A 138 -8.20 -3.83 -6.75
C VAL A 138 -8.99 -3.43 -8.00
N LEU A 139 -10.31 -3.51 -7.91
CA LEU A 139 -11.20 -3.12 -8.99
C LEU A 139 -11.73 -1.70 -8.76
N PRO A 140 -11.91 -0.89 -9.83
CA PRO A 140 -12.65 0.35 -9.71
C PRO A 140 -14.06 0.10 -9.16
N ALA A 141 -14.51 0.92 -8.23
CA ALA A 141 -15.88 0.84 -7.73
C ALA A 141 -16.86 1.00 -8.90
N SER A 142 -17.77 0.04 -9.08
CA SER A 142 -18.81 0.17 -10.08
C SER A 142 -19.82 1.23 -9.64
N ARG A 143 -20.38 2.00 -10.58
CA ARG A 143 -21.39 3.03 -10.26
C ARG A 143 -22.67 2.45 -9.62
N SER A 144 -22.91 1.14 -9.76
CA SER A 144 -24.07 0.44 -9.19
C SER A 144 -23.90 0.02 -7.73
N ASP A 145 -22.68 0.08 -7.17
CA ASP A 145 -22.40 -0.32 -5.78
C ASP A 145 -22.41 0.87 -4.80
N ARG A 146 -22.76 2.07 -5.27
CA ARG A 146 -23.04 3.24 -4.42
C ARG A 146 -24.55 3.31 -4.18
N GLU A 147 -25.07 2.43 -3.33
CA GLU A 147 -26.39 2.66 -2.74
C GLU A 147 -26.34 3.82 -1.73
N ASP A 148 -27.46 4.53 -1.66
CA ASP A 148 -27.79 5.79 -0.96
C ASP A 148 -27.19 6.01 0.45
#